data_AF-T0N540-F1
#
_entry.id   AF-T0N540-F1
#
_cell.length_a   1.000
_cell.length_b   1.000
_cell.length_c   1.000
_cell.angle_alpha   90.00
_cell.angle_beta   90.00
_cell.angle_gamma   90.00
#
_symmetry.space_group_name_H-M   'P 1'
#
loop_
_entity.id
_entity.type
_entity.pdbx_description
1 polymer ?
#
loop_
_entity_poly.entity_id
_entity_poly.type
_entity_poly.pdbx_seq_one_letter_code
_entity_poly.pdbx_strand_id
1 'polypeptide(L)'
;MHAPLRIFSTKSFQAGNVRSFMKEFESDVIHLLITDGIMSDFRHEFTRDELGIIMVQRILTIFQLQKILMDSDDKPHYLALASGVVSSWPGSIVASIYDIVRIMTYYHGCPVYMNIIGDPGIMSRYLGNRTINGGMI
;
A
#
# COMPACT_ATOMS: atom_id res chain seq x y z
N MET A 1 -15.02 15.43 -0.58
CA MET A 1 -14.69 14.85 0.74
C MET A 1 -13.34 14.16 0.57
N HIS A 2 -12.31 14.54 1.33
CA HIS A 2 -10.96 14.00 1.14
C HIS A 2 -10.85 12.62 1.80
N ALA A 3 -10.24 11.66 1.11
CA ALA A 3 -10.00 10.34 1.66
C ALA A 3 -8.65 10.26 2.38
N PRO A 4 -8.49 9.34 3.34
CA PRO A 4 -7.26 9.23 4.11
C PRO A 4 -6.10 8.66 3.29
N LEU A 5 -4.93 9.27 3.48
CA LEU A 5 -3.61 8.71 3.16
C LEU A 5 -2.92 8.31 4.46
N ARG A 6 -2.68 7.02 4.69
CA ARG A 6 -1.89 6.55 5.84
C ARG A 6 -0.61 5.89 5.35
N ILE A 7 0.52 6.29 5.92
CA ILE A 7 1.84 5.74 5.61
C ILE A 7 2.48 5.25 6.91
N PHE A 8 2.81 3.97 6.95
CA PHE A 8 3.38 3.33 8.13
C PHE A 8 4.36 2.23 7.74
N SER A 9 5.13 1.75 8.72
CA SER A 9 6.11 0.69 8.51
C SER A 9 5.93 -0.46 9.48
N THR A 10 6.14 -1.68 8.98
CA THR A 10 6.08 -2.92 9.77
C THR A 10 7.28 -3.80 9.48
N LYS A 11 7.68 -4.66 10.42
CA LYS A 11 8.82 -5.58 10.22
C LYS A 11 8.53 -6.69 9.20
N SER A 12 7.27 -7.12 9.12
CA SER A 12 6.82 -8.21 8.25
C SER A 12 5.40 -7.92 7.74
N PHE A 13 5.02 -8.55 6.63
CA PHE A 13 3.63 -8.51 6.17
C PHE A 13 2.71 -9.13 7.22
N GLN A 14 1.55 -8.52 7.43
CA GLN A 14 0.55 -8.98 8.39
C GLN A 14 -0.84 -8.78 7.78
N ALA A 15 -1.55 -9.88 7.51
CA ALA A 15 -2.92 -9.85 7.00
C ALA A 15 -3.89 -9.07 7.91
N GLY A 16 -3.61 -9.00 9.22
CA GLY A 16 -4.38 -8.19 10.17
C GLY A 16 -4.46 -6.70 9.78
N ASN A 17 -3.39 -6.13 9.22
CA ASN A 17 -3.40 -4.73 8.79
C ASN A 17 -4.30 -4.53 7.55
N VAL A 18 -4.33 -5.51 6.65
CA VAL A 18 -5.23 -5.49 5.49
C VAL A 18 -6.67 -5.64 5.96
N ARG A 19 -6.97 -6.56 6.89
CA ARG A 19 -8.31 -6.71 7.46
C ARG A 19 -8.82 -5.44 8.14
N SER A 20 -7.96 -4.77 8.90
CA SER A 20 -8.31 -3.50 9.53
C SER A 20 -8.61 -2.42 8.49
N PHE A 21 -7.86 -2.37 7.40
CA PHE A 21 -8.16 -1.51 6.26
C PHE A 21 -9.50 -1.86 5.61
N MET A 22 -9.80 -3.14 5.39
CA MET A 22 -11.08 -3.59 4.83
C MET A 22 -12.27 -3.23 5.72
N LYS A 23 -12.11 -3.33 7.05
CA LYS A 23 -13.17 -2.93 8.00
C LYS A 23 -13.40 -1.43 8.04
N GLU A 24 -12.37 -0.63 7.76
CA GLU A 24 -12.46 0.83 7.76
C GLU A 24 -13.16 1.36 6.51
N PHE A 25 -12.97 0.70 5.37
CA PHE A 25 -13.58 1.08 4.09
C PHE A 25 -14.47 -0.07 3.61
N GLU A 26 -15.76 0.00 3.96
CA GLU A 26 -16.81 -0.94 3.51
C GLU A 26 -16.97 -0.88 1.97
N SER A 27 -16.06 -1.56 1.27
CA SER A 27 -15.97 -1.60 -0.19
C SER A 27 -16.19 -3.02 -0.69
N ASP A 28 -16.85 -3.11 -1.84
CA ASP A 28 -17.05 -4.35 -2.61
C ASP A 28 -15.76 -4.86 -3.26
N VAL A 29 -14.81 -3.96 -3.51
CA VAL A 29 -13.48 -4.28 -4.05
C VAL A 29 -12.42 -3.49 -3.31
N ILE A 30 -11.31 -4.15 -2.98
CA ILE A 30 -10.11 -3.52 -2.42
C ILE A 30 -8.89 -3.95 -3.22
N HIS A 31 -8.12 -2.98 -3.70
CA HIS A 31 -6.89 -3.23 -4.45
C HIS A 31 -5.73 -3.47 -3.50
N LEU A 32 -5.22 -4.70 -3.47
CA LEU A 32 -4.03 -5.06 -2.69
C LEU A 32 -2.82 -5.14 -3.61
N LEU A 33 -2.03 -4.06 -3.62
CA LEU A 33 -0.82 -3.92 -4.44
C LEU A 33 0.40 -4.38 -3.64
N ILE A 34 1.14 -5.37 -4.14
CA ILE A 34 2.23 -6.00 -3.38
C ILE A 34 3.49 -6.01 -4.22
N THR A 35 4.57 -5.40 -3.74
CA THR A 35 5.86 -5.47 -4.44
C THR A 35 6.50 -6.84 -4.31
N ASP A 36 7.41 -7.13 -5.25
CA ASP A 36 8.34 -8.23 -5.08
C ASP A 36 9.11 -8.17 -3.75
N GLY A 37 9.53 -9.34 -3.26
CA GLY A 37 10.18 -9.49 -1.95
C GLY A 37 9.23 -9.74 -0.77
N ILE A 38 7.91 -9.61 -0.96
CA ILE A 38 6.91 -10.07 0.02
C ILE A 38 6.43 -11.46 -0.35
N MET A 39 6.88 -12.47 0.40
CA MET A 39 6.40 -13.84 0.28
C MET A 39 5.33 -14.09 1.33
N SER A 40 4.10 -14.31 0.86
CA SER A 40 2.92 -14.55 1.67
C SER A 40 1.99 -15.52 0.94
N ASP A 41 1.38 -16.43 1.69
CA ASP A 41 0.38 -17.35 1.16
C ASP A 41 -1.02 -16.79 1.45
N PHE A 42 -1.50 -15.95 0.54
CA PHE A 42 -2.79 -15.27 0.66
C PHE A 42 -3.98 -16.23 0.86
N ARG A 43 -3.90 -17.47 0.37
CA ARG A 43 -4.98 -18.44 0.53
C ARG A 43 -5.08 -18.99 1.94
N HIS A 44 -3.97 -18.99 2.67
CA HIS A 44 -3.92 -19.34 4.08
C HIS A 44 -4.12 -18.13 4.99
N GLU A 45 -3.73 -16.95 4.52
CA GLU A 45 -3.82 -15.72 5.30
C GLU A 45 -5.21 -15.08 5.30
N PHE A 46 -6.01 -15.28 4.25
CA PHE A 46 -7.35 -14.69 4.09
C PHE A 46 -8.44 -15.76 3.95
N THR A 47 -9.62 -15.48 4.48
CA THR A 47 -10.80 -16.35 4.32
C THR A 47 -11.33 -16.27 2.88
N ARG A 48 -12.20 -17.22 2.49
CA ARG A 48 -12.81 -17.21 1.15
C ARG A 48 -13.63 -15.95 0.87
N ASP A 49 -14.34 -15.45 1.88
CA ASP A 49 -15.16 -14.24 1.76
C ASP A 49 -14.26 -13.00 1.58
N GLU A 50 -13.15 -12.93 2.32
CA GLU A 50 -12.15 -11.86 2.17
C GLU A 50 -11.52 -11.88 0.77
N LEU A 51 -11.16 -13.06 0.26
CA LEU A 51 -10.62 -13.24 -1.08
C LEU A 51 -11.59 -12.87 -2.20
N GLY A 52 -12.91 -12.87 -1.92
CA GLY A 52 -13.92 -12.40 -2.86
C GLY A 52 -13.91 -10.88 -3.09
N ILE A 53 -13.35 -10.13 -2.13
CA ILE A 53 -13.31 -8.65 -2.12
C ILE A 53 -11.91 -8.14 -2.51
N ILE A 54 -10.86 -8.89 -2.16
CA ILE A 54 -9.48 -8.47 -2.39
C ILE A 54 -9.06 -8.76 -3.83
N MET A 55 -8.76 -7.70 -4.58
CA MET A 55 -8.07 -7.79 -5.86
C MET A 55 -6.55 -7.69 -5.65
N VAL A 56 -5.87 -8.82 -5.64
CA VAL A 56 -4.41 -8.88 -5.45
C VAL A 56 -3.69 -8.59 -6.77
N GLN A 57 -2.81 -7.59 -6.76
CA GLN A 57 -1.94 -7.26 -7.90
C GLN A 57 -0.48 -7.26 -7.46
N ARG A 58 0.33 -8.15 -8.05
CA ARG A 58 1.78 -8.16 -7.83
C ARG A 58 2.47 -7.10 -8.68
N ILE A 59 3.32 -6.33 -8.04
CA ILE A 59 4.07 -5.22 -8.60
C ILE A 59 5.52 -5.67 -8.78
N LEU A 60 5.87 -5.99 -10.02
CA LEU A 60 7.22 -6.44 -10.37
C LEU A 60 8.15 -5.25 -10.64
N THR A 61 7.59 -4.13 -11.06
CA THR A 61 8.35 -2.92 -11.43
C THR A 61 7.69 -1.65 -10.93
N ILE A 62 8.50 -0.62 -10.74
CA ILE A 62 8.05 0.71 -10.31
C ILE A 62 7.11 1.38 -11.34
N PHE A 63 7.34 1.14 -12.63
CA PHE A 63 6.51 1.67 -13.71
C PHE A 63 5.12 1.03 -13.73
N GLN A 64 5.01 -0.26 -13.38
CA GLN A 64 3.71 -0.92 -13.20
C GLN A 64 2.93 -0.28 -12.05
N LEU A 65 3.59 0.03 -10.93
CA LEU A 65 2.94 0.70 -9.80
C LEU A 65 2.41 2.07 -10.20
N GLN A 66 3.25 2.91 -10.84
CA GLN A 66 2.81 4.22 -11.30
C GLN A 66 1.63 4.11 -12.26
N LYS A 67 1.69 3.18 -13.22
CA LYS A 67 0.59 2.98 -14.17
C LYS A 67 -0.70 2.55 -13.48
N ILE A 68 -0.63 1.56 -12.57
CA ILE A 68 -1.80 1.11 -11.82
C ILE A 68 -2.41 2.26 -11.02
N LEU A 69 -1.60 3.06 -10.34
CA LEU A 69 -2.09 4.19 -9.55
C LEU A 69 -2.66 5.33 -10.40
N MET A 70 -2.14 5.55 -11.60
CA MET A 70 -2.67 6.58 -12.52
C MET A 70 -3.95 6.14 -13.24
N ASP A 71 -4.07 4.86 -13.58
CA ASP A 71 -5.19 4.27 -14.31
C ASP A 71 -6.28 3.72 -13.36
N SER A 72 -6.13 3.96 -12.05
CA SER A 72 -6.93 3.37 -10.98
C SER A 72 -8.33 4.00 -10.85
N ASP A 73 -9.25 3.23 -10.28
CA ASP A 73 -10.60 3.65 -9.93
C ASP A 73 -10.64 4.41 -8.57
N ASP A 74 -11.84 4.68 -8.05
CA ASP A 74 -12.04 5.34 -6.77
C ASP A 74 -12.06 4.38 -5.57
N LYS A 75 -11.73 3.09 -5.79
CA LYS A 75 -11.81 2.05 -4.75
C LYS A 75 -10.60 2.11 -3.81
N PRO A 76 -10.70 1.58 -2.57
CA PRO A 76 -9.59 1.61 -1.62
C PRO A 76 -8.35 0.84 -2.10
N HIS A 77 -7.17 1.44 -1.91
CA HIS A 77 -5.88 0.81 -2.25
C HIS A 77 -5.02 0.56 -1.00
N TYR A 78 -4.56 -0.68 -0.84
CA TYR A 78 -3.56 -1.06 0.14
C TYR A 78 -2.27 -1.43 -0.57
N LEU A 79 -1.21 -0.66 -0.34
CA LEU A 79 0.13 -0.85 -0.89
C LEU A 79 1.01 -1.53 0.16
N ALA A 80 1.41 -2.76 -0.10
CA ALA A 80 2.40 -3.50 0.66
C ALA A 80 3.74 -3.44 -0.08
N LEU A 81 4.67 -2.63 0.41
CA LEU A 81 5.93 -2.33 -0.27
C LEU A 81 7.12 -2.87 0.53
N ALA A 82 7.89 -3.79 -0.03
CA ALA A 82 9.10 -4.31 0.58
C ALA A 82 10.16 -3.21 0.69
N SER A 83 10.72 -3.00 1.87
CA SER A 83 11.66 -1.91 2.15
C SER A 83 12.93 -2.01 1.29
N GLY A 84 13.41 -3.24 1.02
CA GLY A 84 14.52 -3.50 0.11
C GLY A 84 14.24 -3.08 -1.34
N VAL A 85 13.03 -3.36 -1.83
CA VAL A 85 12.61 -2.94 -3.18
C VAL A 85 12.50 -1.43 -3.25
N VAL A 86 11.78 -0.81 -2.31
CA VAL A 86 11.60 0.65 -2.29
C VAL A 86 12.92 1.39 -2.14
N SER A 87 13.87 0.86 -1.37
CA SER A 87 15.20 1.47 -1.19
C SER A 87 16.05 1.45 -2.46
N SER A 88 15.72 0.60 -3.44
CA SER A 88 16.39 0.59 -4.75
C SER A 88 15.86 1.66 -5.71
N TRP A 89 14.75 2.32 -5.37
CA TRP A 89 14.07 3.25 -6.27
C TRP A 89 14.77 4.61 -6.30
N PRO A 90 14.85 5.28 -7.47
CA PRO A 90 15.31 6.66 -7.54
C PRO A 90 14.38 7.58 -6.75
N GLY A 91 14.96 8.52 -5.99
CA GLY A 91 14.17 9.44 -5.14
C GLY A 91 13.12 10.26 -5.90
N SER A 92 13.38 10.60 -7.16
CA SER A 92 12.41 11.28 -8.03
C SER A 92 11.16 10.43 -8.29
N ILE A 93 11.31 9.10 -8.37
CA ILE A 93 10.16 8.22 -8.57
C ILE A 93 9.39 8.02 -7.27
N VAL A 94 10.09 7.91 -6.14
CA VAL A 94 9.44 7.90 -4.82
C VAL A 94 8.57 9.16 -4.63
N ALA A 95 9.10 10.33 -5.00
CA ALA A 95 8.36 11.59 -5.00
C ALA A 95 7.11 11.51 -5.89
N SER A 96 7.26 11.00 -7.12
CA SER A 96 6.17 10.85 -8.07
C SER A 96 5.06 9.93 -7.56
N ILE A 97 5.40 8.77 -6.97
CA ILE A 97 4.42 7.86 -6.37
C ILE A 97 3.66 8.57 -5.25
N TYR A 98 4.39 9.28 -4.38
CA TYR A 98 3.77 10.06 -3.30
C TYR A 98 2.81 11.12 -3.84
N ASP A 99 3.17 11.83 -4.91
CA ASP A 99 2.31 12.83 -5.53
C ASP A 99 1.06 12.20 -6.17
N ILE A 100 1.20 11.08 -6.87
CA ILE A 100 0.06 10.35 -7.45
C ILE A 100 -0.92 9.95 -6.34
N VAL A 101 -0.43 9.32 -5.27
CA VAL A 101 -1.27 8.89 -4.15
C VAL A 101 -1.94 10.07 -3.44
N ARG A 102 -1.24 11.20 -3.31
CA ARG A 102 -1.83 12.43 -2.77
C ARG A 102 -2.94 12.97 -3.67
N ILE A 103 -2.77 12.91 -4.98
CA ILE A 103 -3.80 13.32 -5.95
C ILE A 103 -5.02 12.40 -5.85
N MET A 104 -4.83 11.08 -5.81
CA MET A 104 -5.91 10.09 -5.66
C MET A 104 -6.74 10.35 -4.40
N THR A 105 -6.07 10.53 -3.26
CA THR A 105 -6.74 10.72 -1.97
C THR A 105 -7.45 12.07 -1.87
N TYR A 106 -6.87 13.12 -2.45
CA TYR A 106 -7.42 14.48 -2.37
C TYR A 106 -8.54 14.75 -3.38
N TYR A 107 -8.34 14.38 -4.65
CA TYR A 107 -9.23 14.72 -5.75
C TYR A 107 -10.25 13.63 -6.06
N HIS A 108 -9.86 12.36 -5.96
CA HIS A 108 -10.73 11.24 -6.30
C HIS A 108 -11.42 10.63 -5.09
N GLY A 109 -11.09 11.07 -3.87
CA GLY A 109 -11.66 10.51 -2.65
C GLY A 109 -11.32 9.03 -2.46
N CYS A 110 -10.22 8.57 -3.08
CA CYS A 110 -9.75 7.19 -2.99
C CYS A 110 -8.86 7.01 -1.75
N PRO A 111 -9.25 6.20 -0.75
CA PRO A 111 -8.42 5.95 0.44
C PRO A 111 -7.22 5.08 0.08
N VAL A 112 -6.03 5.45 0.58
CA VAL A 112 -4.78 4.74 0.28
C VAL A 112 -3.96 4.50 1.54
N TYR A 113 -3.65 3.23 1.82
CA TYR A 113 -2.74 2.82 2.89
C TYR A 113 -1.44 2.31 2.30
N MET A 114 -0.30 2.86 2.73
CA MET A 114 1.02 2.45 2.28
C MET A 114 1.80 1.88 3.46
N ASN A 115 1.97 0.56 3.46
CA ASN A 115 2.75 -0.17 4.45
C ASN A 115 4.13 -0.52 3.86
N ILE A 116 5.18 0.03 4.46
CA ILE A 116 6.57 -0.28 4.14
C ILE A 116 7.03 -1.44 5.03
N ILE A 117 7.36 -2.57 4.42
CA ILE A 117 7.57 -3.85 5.09
C ILE A 117 9.04 -4.22 5.08
N GLY A 118 9.61 -4.45 6.26
CA GLY A 118 11.00 -4.82 6.46
C GLY A 118 11.74 -3.79 7.29
N ASP A 119 13.07 -3.86 7.25
CA ASP A 119 13.89 -2.96 8.06
C ASP A 119 13.76 -1.50 7.62
N PRO A 120 13.79 -0.54 8.56
CA PRO A 120 13.73 0.88 8.25
C PRO A 120 14.94 1.30 7.40
N GLY A 121 14.70 1.50 6.10
CA GLY A 121 15.71 1.82 5.09
C GLY A 121 15.68 3.29 4.61
N ILE A 122 16.08 3.53 3.35
CA ILE A 122 16.14 4.87 2.73
C ILE A 122 14.77 5.56 2.73
N MET A 123 13.68 4.79 2.61
CA MET A 123 12.32 5.31 2.57
C MET A 123 11.90 6.00 3.88
N SER A 124 12.34 5.50 5.05
CA SER A 124 12.04 6.18 6.33
C SER A 124 12.80 7.51 6.46
N ARG A 125 13.98 7.64 5.84
CA ARG A 125 14.72 8.90 5.75
C ARG A 125 14.04 9.90 4.79
N TYR A 126 13.49 9.43 3.68
CA TYR A 126 12.80 10.27 2.69
C TYR A 126 11.44 10.77 3.17
N LEU A 127 10.65 9.89 3.81
CA LEU A 127 9.34 10.24 4.36
C LEU A 127 9.42 11.03 5.67
N GLY A 128 10.56 10.96 6.39
CA GLY A 128 10.76 11.64 7.66
C GLY A 128 9.64 11.33 8.67
N ASN A 129 9.09 12.38 9.31
CA ASN A 129 8.01 12.28 10.30
C ASN A 129 6.64 11.88 9.73
N ARG A 130 6.52 11.64 8.41
CA ARG A 130 5.24 11.23 7.78
C ARG A 130 4.96 9.74 7.90
N THR A 131 5.92 8.98 8.42
CA THR A 131 5.81 7.55 8.68
C THR A 131 5.44 7.35 10.14
N ILE A 132 4.30 6.70 10.41
CA ILE A 132 3.98 6.25 11.77
C ILE A 132 4.73 4.93 12.00
N ASN A 133 5.63 4.90 12.98
CA ASN A 133 6.31 3.68 13.40
C ASN A 133 5.37 2.88 14.31
N GLY A 134 4.71 1.85 13.78
CA GLY A 134 3.88 0.95 14.59
C GLY A 134 2.81 0.22 13.80
N GLY A 135 2.72 -1.10 14.01
CA GLY A 135 1.53 -1.87 13.65
C GLY A 135 0.34 -1.38 14.48
N MET A 136 -0.84 -1.36 13.86
CA MET A 136 -2.06 -0.94 14.55
C MET A 136 -2.32 -1.84 15.76
N ILE A 137 -2.58 -1.19 16.89
CA ILE A 137 -3.14 -1.80 18.11
C ILE A 137 -4.58 -2.22 17.81
#